data_AF-A0A937Q5K4-F1
#
_entry.id   AF-A0A937Q5K4-F1
#
_cell.length_a   1.000
_cell.length_b   1.000
_cell.length_c   1.000
_cell.angle_alpha   90.00
_cell.angle_beta   90.00
_cell.angle_gamma   90.00
#
_symmetry.space_group_name_H-M   'P 1'
#
loop_
_entity.id
_entity.type
_entity.pdbx_description
1 polymer ?
#
loop_
_entity_poly.entity_id
_entity_poly.type
_entity_poly.pdbx_seq_one_letter_code
_entity_poly.pdbx_strand_id
1 'polypeptide(L)'
;MRKLVNVAASALFVVLFLLSVSAVRARTVLVEAESFEDLGGWVVDQQFIDQMGSPFLLAHGLGEPVQDATAEVELPKTGEYRVFVRTRDWVAPWTAPGAPGKFQLLIDGKTLSTTFGTEGAEWHWQDGGIVEITRKDVTIALRDLTGFDGRCDAIVFAADSDFIPPNDEKLPAFRRKTLGLADKPEDAGQFDLVVVGGGMAGTCTAVSAARLGCRVALIQNRPVLGGNNSSEVRVHLNGKINLPPYPALGDVVKELDPGFQGNARPASYYDDQKKLRVVKAEKNLHLFVNMHAFKVEKEGNRITAVVARHIRNSKELRFSAPLFADCTGDGTIGYLSGADFRMGREGRAETGESLAPEKPDKMTMGSSVQWYSKQTDRSTSFPDCPWALQFDEEACHYLTRGDWNWETGLNRDQITEFEYIRDYALRAAFGNWAYLKNKSSKTSDYAGRKLDWVAYVAGKRESRRLLGDVILQQQDIEGRKKFPDAFVTTTWTIDLHYPDPQNSKYFPGEEFRSIAKYLRIKPYPV
;
A
#
# COMPACT_ATOMS: atom_id res chain seq x y z
N MET A 1 34.81 0.55 61.03
CA MET A 1 33.82 -0.25 60.27
C MET A 1 33.20 0.61 59.17
N ARG A 2 33.12 0.05 57.96
CA ARG A 2 32.38 0.52 56.76
C ARG A 2 32.94 1.75 56.03
N LYS A 3 33.58 1.49 54.88
CA LYS A 3 33.19 2.01 53.54
C LYS A 3 34.18 1.48 52.49
N LEU A 4 33.84 0.35 51.88
CA LEU A 4 34.55 -0.22 50.73
C LEU A 4 33.61 -1.21 50.01
N VAL A 5 32.44 -0.76 49.55
CA VAL A 5 31.61 -1.51 48.58
C VAL A 5 30.75 -0.48 47.83
N ASN A 6 30.98 -0.32 46.53
CA ASN A 6 29.99 0.01 45.48
C ASN A 6 30.63 0.64 44.22
N VAL A 7 31.49 -0.12 43.53
CA VAL A 7 31.81 0.16 42.11
C VAL A 7 31.63 -1.09 41.23
N ALA A 8 31.42 -2.28 41.81
CA ALA A 8 31.27 -3.53 41.04
C ALA A 8 29.84 -3.81 40.50
N ALA A 9 28.81 -3.10 40.97
CA ALA A 9 27.42 -3.41 40.61
C ALA A 9 26.99 -2.83 39.25
N SER A 10 27.59 -1.72 38.80
CA SER A 10 27.22 -1.06 37.54
C SER A 10 27.87 -1.69 36.31
N ALA A 11 29.05 -2.31 36.46
CA ALA A 11 29.71 -3.04 35.37
C ALA A 11 29.03 -4.39 35.08
N LEU A 12 28.45 -5.04 36.10
CA LEU A 12 27.78 -6.34 35.95
C LEU A 12 26.46 -6.23 35.17
N PHE A 13 25.71 -5.14 35.34
CA PHE A 13 24.45 -4.88 34.63
C PHE A 13 24.65 -4.59 33.13
N VAL A 14 25.73 -3.89 32.76
CA VAL A 14 26.08 -3.60 31.36
C VAL A 14 26.54 -4.88 30.64
N VAL A 15 27.27 -5.77 31.34
CA VAL A 15 27.71 -7.07 30.80
C VAL A 15 26.54 -8.05 30.65
N LEU A 16 25.58 -8.07 31.57
CA LEU A 16 24.35 -8.90 31.46
C LEU A 16 23.44 -8.45 30.31
N PHE A 17 23.34 -7.15 30.06
CA PHE A 17 22.57 -6.63 28.92
C PHE A 17 23.23 -7.02 27.58
N LEU A 18 24.55 -6.87 27.46
CA LEU A 18 25.32 -7.28 26.27
C LEU A 18 25.29 -8.79 26.02
N LEU A 19 25.33 -9.63 27.06
CA LEU A 19 25.18 -11.09 26.94
C LEU A 19 23.77 -11.51 26.48
N SER A 20 22.72 -10.79 26.91
CA SER A 20 21.33 -11.06 26.49
C SER A 20 21.04 -10.66 25.03
N VAL A 21 21.78 -9.67 24.50
CA VAL A 21 21.70 -9.23 23.10
C VAL A 21 22.38 -10.26 22.18
N SER A 22 23.52 -10.82 22.60
CA SER A 22 24.16 -11.94 21.87
C SER A 22 23.39 -13.25 21.94
N ALA A 23 22.70 -13.55 23.06
CA ALA A 23 22.04 -14.85 23.25
C ALA A 23 20.79 -15.08 22.39
N VAL A 24 20.04 -14.03 22.03
CA VAL A 24 18.85 -14.17 21.16
C VAL A 24 19.23 -14.30 19.68
N ARG A 25 20.23 -13.52 19.23
CA ARG A 25 20.81 -13.70 17.89
C ARG A 25 21.50 -15.06 17.71
N ALA A 26 21.90 -15.70 18.81
CA ALA A 26 22.51 -17.02 18.80
C ALA A 26 21.52 -18.19 18.61
N ARG A 27 20.19 -17.96 18.60
CA ARG A 27 19.19 -19.05 18.54
C ARG A 27 18.05 -18.85 17.55
N THR A 28 17.71 -17.62 17.17
CA THR A 28 16.57 -17.35 16.29
C THR A 28 16.98 -16.42 15.14
N VAL A 29 16.63 -16.79 13.92
CA VAL A 29 16.80 -15.96 12.72
C VAL A 29 15.44 -15.57 12.19
N LEU A 30 15.24 -14.28 11.91
CA LEU A 30 14.07 -13.71 11.27
C LEU A 30 14.50 -13.21 9.89
N VAL A 31 13.76 -13.63 8.86
CA VAL A 31 13.93 -13.17 7.48
C VAL A 31 12.65 -12.47 7.06
N GLU A 32 12.73 -11.17 6.80
CA GLU A 32 11.62 -10.40 6.24
C GLU A 32 11.49 -10.78 4.76
N ALA A 33 10.31 -11.17 4.30
CA ALA A 33 10.14 -11.67 2.94
C ALA A 33 10.44 -10.60 1.91
N GLU A 34 10.08 -9.34 2.18
CA GLU A 34 10.43 -8.22 1.32
C GLU A 34 11.93 -7.93 1.27
N SER A 35 12.78 -8.57 2.09
CA SER A 35 14.23 -8.42 1.99
C SER A 35 14.88 -9.32 0.93
N PHE A 36 14.14 -10.29 0.38
CA PHE A 36 14.65 -11.28 -0.59
C PHE A 36 15.39 -10.64 -1.78
N GLU A 37 16.58 -11.13 -2.11
CA GLU A 37 17.41 -10.59 -3.18
C GLU A 37 16.75 -10.72 -4.56
N ASP A 38 16.14 -11.88 -4.84
CA ASP A 38 15.36 -12.12 -6.04
C ASP A 38 13.89 -12.34 -5.69
N LEU A 39 13.02 -11.49 -6.23
CA LEU A 39 11.59 -11.62 -6.00
C LEU A 39 10.92 -12.61 -6.96
N GLY A 40 11.64 -13.10 -7.98
CA GLY A 40 11.05 -13.92 -9.04
C GLY A 40 9.88 -13.19 -9.69
N GLY A 41 8.67 -13.75 -9.54
CA GLY A 41 7.43 -13.10 -9.96
C GLY A 41 6.57 -12.56 -8.81
N TRP A 42 7.05 -12.63 -7.57
CA TRP A 42 6.41 -12.00 -6.41
C TRP A 42 6.60 -10.48 -6.45
N VAL A 43 5.67 -9.76 -5.83
CA VAL A 43 5.74 -8.30 -5.69
C VAL A 43 5.71 -7.91 -4.21
N VAL A 44 6.33 -6.78 -3.88
CA VAL A 44 6.27 -6.22 -2.52
C VAL A 44 4.98 -5.41 -2.39
N ASP A 45 4.16 -5.73 -1.40
CA ASP A 45 2.97 -4.97 -1.02
C ASP A 45 3.22 -4.27 0.32
N GLN A 46 3.17 -2.94 0.31
CA GLN A 46 3.32 -2.08 1.49
C GLN A 46 2.05 -1.25 1.80
N GLN A 47 0.91 -1.54 1.18
CA GLN A 47 -0.30 -0.71 1.37
C GLN A 47 -0.88 -0.78 2.78
N PHE A 48 -0.60 -1.86 3.52
CA PHE A 48 -1.19 -2.15 4.83
C PHE A 48 -0.17 -2.16 5.96
N ILE A 49 1.02 -1.59 5.73
CA ILE A 49 2.13 -1.58 6.69
C ILE A 49 1.75 -0.98 8.05
N ASP A 50 0.84 -0.01 8.07
CA ASP A 50 0.38 0.63 9.32
C ASP A 50 -0.51 -0.30 10.17
N GLN A 51 -1.23 -1.23 9.54
CA GLN A 51 -2.07 -2.22 10.21
C GLN A 51 -1.28 -3.50 10.53
N MET A 52 -0.45 -3.96 9.60
CA MET A 52 0.29 -5.21 9.71
C MET A 52 1.61 -5.11 10.47
N GLY A 53 2.25 -3.93 10.45
CA GLY A 53 3.57 -3.66 11.00
C GLY A 53 4.75 -3.85 10.03
N SER A 54 4.52 -4.43 8.85
CA SER A 54 5.54 -4.70 7.82
C SER A 54 4.91 -4.77 6.41
N PRO A 55 5.70 -4.55 5.35
CA PRO A 55 5.39 -5.02 4.00
C PRO A 55 5.39 -6.56 3.94
N PHE A 56 4.97 -7.12 2.81
CA PHE A 56 5.06 -8.56 2.55
C PHE A 56 5.22 -8.84 1.06
N LEU A 57 5.60 -10.08 0.73
CA LEU A 57 5.59 -10.57 -0.65
C LEU A 57 4.22 -11.15 -1.03
N LEU A 58 3.76 -10.77 -2.21
CA LEU A 58 2.49 -11.17 -2.80
C LEU A 58 2.70 -11.90 -4.15
N ALA A 59 2.14 -13.10 -4.29
CA ALA A 59 2.17 -13.88 -5.53
C ALA A 59 0.99 -13.54 -6.45
N HIS A 60 1.08 -12.41 -7.16
CA HIS A 60 -0.01 -11.87 -7.99
C HIS A 60 0.02 -12.41 -9.44
N GLY A 61 -0.15 -13.72 -9.60
CA GLY A 61 0.02 -14.44 -10.87
C GLY A 61 -1.21 -14.49 -11.79
N LEU A 62 -2.36 -13.95 -11.36
CA LEU A 62 -3.61 -13.94 -12.11
C LEU A 62 -4.12 -15.36 -12.47
N GLY A 63 -3.90 -16.33 -11.58
CA GLY A 63 -4.28 -17.74 -11.77
C GLY A 63 -3.23 -18.62 -12.45
N GLU A 64 -2.05 -18.08 -12.72
CA GLU A 64 -0.85 -18.83 -13.10
C GLU A 64 0.21 -18.65 -12.00
N PRO A 65 0.81 -19.73 -11.45
CA PRO A 65 1.85 -19.59 -10.43
C PRO A 65 3.01 -18.71 -10.88
N VAL A 66 3.46 -17.81 -10.01
CA VAL A 66 4.60 -16.93 -10.28
C VAL A 66 5.94 -17.64 -10.06
N GLN A 67 7.02 -17.10 -10.64
CA GLN A 67 8.38 -17.60 -10.40
C GLN A 67 8.76 -17.45 -8.92
N ASP A 68 9.50 -18.43 -8.40
CA ASP A 68 9.92 -18.48 -7.00
C ASP A 68 10.72 -17.21 -6.61
N ALA A 69 10.41 -16.63 -5.45
CA ALA A 69 11.27 -15.63 -4.81
C ALA A 69 12.35 -16.36 -4.01
N THR A 70 13.60 -15.86 -4.01
CA THR A 70 14.72 -16.52 -3.33
C THR A 70 15.55 -15.55 -2.48
N ALA A 71 16.12 -16.09 -1.41
CA ALA A 71 17.07 -15.38 -0.56
C ALA A 71 18.16 -16.30 0.00
N GLU A 72 19.32 -15.72 0.30
CA GLU A 72 20.40 -16.39 1.01
C GLU A 72 20.34 -16.05 2.50
N VAL A 73 20.41 -17.06 3.37
CA VAL A 73 20.28 -16.89 4.82
C VAL A 73 21.41 -17.59 5.53
N GLU A 74 22.16 -16.85 6.35
CA GLU A 74 23.16 -17.41 7.25
C GLU A 74 22.52 -17.74 8.61
N LEU A 75 22.46 -19.03 8.95
CA LEU A 75 22.02 -19.50 10.26
C LEU A 75 23.19 -19.61 11.26
N PRO A 76 22.97 -19.35 12.56
CA PRO A 76 24.04 -19.29 13.56
C PRO A 76 24.72 -20.65 13.82
N LYS A 77 24.04 -21.77 13.54
CA LYS A 77 24.54 -23.14 13.68
C LYS A 77 23.78 -24.12 12.78
N THR A 78 24.34 -25.30 12.57
CA THR A 78 23.63 -26.46 11.98
C THR A 78 22.77 -27.17 13.05
N GLY A 79 21.92 -28.10 12.62
CA GLY A 79 21.02 -28.91 13.44
C GLY A 79 19.55 -28.56 13.22
N GLU A 80 18.70 -28.97 14.16
CA GLU A 80 17.26 -28.78 14.07
C GLU A 80 16.83 -27.33 14.30
N TYR A 81 15.90 -26.86 13.45
CA TYR A 81 15.19 -25.61 13.60
C TYR A 81 13.68 -25.85 13.42
N ARG A 82 12.86 -25.25 14.28
CA ARG A 82 11.44 -25.09 14.01
C ARG A 82 11.24 -23.87 13.11
N VAL A 83 10.51 -24.04 12.03
CA VAL A 83 10.26 -22.99 11.05
C VAL A 83 8.85 -22.43 11.25
N PHE A 84 8.71 -21.11 11.23
CA PHE A 84 7.41 -20.44 11.18
C PHE A 84 7.35 -19.49 10.00
N VAL A 85 6.19 -19.38 9.36
CA VAL A 85 5.94 -18.41 8.29
C VAL A 85 4.78 -17.52 8.69
N ARG A 86 4.98 -16.20 8.68
CA ARG A 86 3.89 -15.25 8.92
C ARG A 86 3.08 -15.06 7.65
N THR A 87 1.82 -15.48 7.70
CA THR A 87 0.91 -15.54 6.55
C THR A 87 -0.55 -15.50 7.03
N ARG A 88 -1.49 -15.62 6.09
CA ARG A 88 -2.93 -15.78 6.33
C ARG A 88 -3.58 -16.43 5.12
N ASP A 89 -4.70 -17.11 5.34
CA ASP A 89 -5.67 -17.36 4.29
C ASP A 89 -6.44 -16.05 4.01
N TRP A 90 -6.10 -15.42 2.90
CA TRP A 90 -6.63 -14.09 2.61
C TRP A 90 -8.11 -14.06 2.27
N VAL A 91 -8.74 -15.19 1.90
CA VAL A 91 -10.19 -15.25 1.65
C VAL A 91 -11.00 -15.73 2.85
N ALA A 92 -10.34 -16.18 3.92
CA ALA A 92 -11.00 -16.61 5.15
C ALA A 92 -11.93 -15.56 5.80
N PRO A 93 -11.70 -14.23 5.70
CA PRO A 93 -12.66 -13.23 6.21
C PRO A 93 -14.09 -13.39 5.68
N TRP A 94 -14.25 -14.00 4.51
CA TRP A 94 -15.56 -14.24 3.89
C TRP A 94 -16.08 -15.66 4.07
N THR A 95 -15.38 -16.52 4.82
CA THR A 95 -15.68 -17.96 4.92
C THR A 95 -15.81 -18.60 3.53
N ALA A 96 -14.99 -18.13 2.58
CA ALA A 96 -15.03 -18.60 1.20
C ALA A 96 -14.41 -20.01 1.12
N PRO A 97 -14.86 -20.87 0.19
CA PRO A 97 -14.34 -22.22 0.09
C PRO A 97 -12.91 -22.26 -0.47
N GLY A 98 -12.02 -22.91 0.27
CA GLY A 98 -10.62 -23.12 -0.11
C GLY A 98 -9.72 -21.91 0.17
N ALA A 99 -8.42 -22.12 0.01
CA ALA A 99 -7.38 -21.11 0.20
C ALA A 99 -6.67 -20.86 -1.15
N PRO A 100 -6.92 -19.74 -1.82
CA PRO A 100 -6.29 -19.45 -3.10
C PRO A 100 -4.86 -18.97 -2.93
N GLY A 101 -4.47 -18.35 -1.83
CA GLY A 101 -3.11 -17.85 -1.61
C GLY A 101 -2.07 -18.89 -1.16
N LYS A 102 -2.13 -20.11 -1.69
CA LYS A 102 -1.24 -21.20 -1.23
C LYS A 102 0.15 -21.12 -1.82
N PHE A 103 1.15 -21.37 -0.97
CA PHE A 103 2.55 -21.44 -1.38
C PHE A 103 3.33 -22.45 -0.52
N GLN A 104 4.57 -22.74 -0.92
CA GLN A 104 5.50 -23.59 -0.16
C GLN A 104 6.80 -22.85 0.11
N LEU A 105 7.43 -23.17 1.24
CA LEU A 105 8.81 -22.79 1.54
C LEU A 105 9.74 -23.93 1.13
N LEU A 106 10.82 -23.59 0.45
CA LEU A 106 11.92 -24.50 0.14
C LEU A 106 13.18 -24.04 0.90
N ILE A 107 13.98 -24.99 1.36
CA ILE A 107 15.30 -24.77 1.94
C ILE A 107 16.29 -25.65 1.19
N ASP A 108 17.33 -25.06 0.59
CA ASP A 108 18.30 -25.70 -0.30
C ASP A 108 17.60 -26.55 -1.40
N GLY A 109 16.52 -26.00 -1.95
CA GLY A 109 15.70 -26.65 -2.99
C GLY A 109 14.78 -27.76 -2.48
N LYS A 110 14.82 -28.11 -1.19
CA LYS A 110 13.92 -29.10 -0.58
C LYS A 110 12.66 -28.43 -0.03
N THR A 111 11.51 -28.85 -0.54
CA THR A 111 10.20 -28.38 -0.10
C THR A 111 9.85 -28.87 1.30
N LEU A 112 9.34 -27.97 2.15
CA LEU A 112 8.71 -28.35 3.43
C LEU A 112 7.38 -29.08 3.17
N SER A 113 6.99 -29.99 4.05
CA SER A 113 5.72 -30.71 3.92
C SER A 113 4.51 -29.79 4.10
N THR A 114 4.65 -28.71 4.88
CA THR A 114 3.59 -27.74 5.13
C THR A 114 3.32 -26.90 3.89
N THR A 115 2.05 -26.74 3.56
CA THR A 115 1.57 -25.72 2.60
C THR A 115 1.10 -24.51 3.39
N PHE A 116 1.60 -23.33 3.05
CA PHE A 116 1.33 -22.09 3.75
C PHE A 116 0.21 -21.28 3.08
N GLY A 117 -0.33 -20.30 3.81
CA GLY A 117 -1.42 -19.43 3.35
C GLY A 117 -2.78 -20.13 3.38
N THR A 118 -2.93 -21.12 4.25
CA THR A 118 -4.12 -22.01 4.34
C THR A 118 -4.90 -21.86 5.63
N GLU A 119 -4.39 -21.09 6.58
CA GLU A 119 -4.89 -20.99 7.94
C GLU A 119 -5.19 -19.53 8.28
N GLY A 120 -6.17 -19.30 9.15
CA GLY A 120 -6.41 -18.01 9.80
C GLY A 120 -6.89 -16.88 8.89
N ALA A 121 -7.96 -16.20 9.30
CA ALA A 121 -8.33 -14.93 8.69
C ALA A 121 -7.34 -13.82 9.03
N GLU A 122 -6.78 -13.81 10.24
CA GLU A 122 -5.82 -12.78 10.65
C GLU A 122 -4.38 -13.19 10.33
N TRP A 123 -3.49 -12.20 10.18
CA TRP A 123 -2.06 -12.44 10.07
C TRP A 123 -1.54 -13.16 11.32
N HIS A 124 -0.90 -14.31 11.12
CA HIS A 124 -0.40 -15.16 12.20
C HIS A 124 0.82 -15.96 11.74
N TRP A 125 1.50 -16.60 12.68
CA TRP A 125 2.60 -17.52 12.41
C TRP A 125 2.04 -18.93 12.17
N GLN A 126 2.11 -19.40 10.93
CA GLN A 126 1.80 -20.78 10.56
C GLN A 126 3.04 -21.66 10.78
N ASP A 127 2.86 -22.82 11.43
CA ASP A 127 3.95 -23.72 11.79
C ASP A 127 4.42 -24.55 10.58
N GLY A 128 5.68 -24.38 10.21
CA GLY A 128 6.35 -25.12 9.14
C GLY A 128 6.95 -26.47 9.57
N GLY A 129 6.90 -26.78 10.86
CA GLY A 129 7.51 -27.98 11.44
C GLY A 129 9.01 -27.83 11.69
N ILE A 130 9.64 -28.95 12.03
CA ILE A 130 11.08 -29.03 12.32
C ILE A 130 11.83 -29.45 11.06
N VAL A 131 12.93 -28.76 10.77
CA VAL A 131 13.84 -29.05 9.66
C VAL A 131 15.26 -29.24 10.18
N GLU A 132 15.99 -30.16 9.57
CA GLU A 132 17.42 -30.38 9.84
C GLU A 132 18.24 -29.52 8.89
N ILE A 133 19.07 -28.63 9.45
CA ILE A 133 19.97 -27.76 8.68
C ILE A 133 21.39 -28.30 8.74
N THR A 134 21.94 -28.67 7.57
CA THR A 134 23.26 -29.32 7.46
C THR A 134 24.41 -28.37 7.17
N ARG A 135 24.11 -27.15 6.71
CA ARG A 135 25.07 -26.06 6.44
C ARG A 135 24.51 -24.73 6.92
N LYS A 136 25.39 -23.79 7.32
CA LYS A 136 24.96 -22.51 7.88
C LYS A 136 24.32 -21.59 6.84
N ASP A 137 24.92 -21.48 5.67
CA ASP A 137 24.39 -20.70 4.57
C ASP A 137 23.38 -21.56 3.82
N VAL A 138 22.11 -21.16 3.84
CA VAL A 138 21.02 -21.86 3.17
C VAL A 138 20.34 -20.93 2.17
N THR A 139 19.97 -21.49 1.03
CA THR A 139 19.10 -20.79 0.08
C THR A 139 17.65 -21.11 0.45
N ILE A 140 16.84 -20.08 0.67
CA ILE A 140 15.39 -20.24 0.85
C ILE A 140 14.64 -19.79 -0.39
N ALA A 141 13.50 -20.42 -0.67
CA ALA A 141 12.62 -20.00 -1.76
C ALA A 141 11.13 -20.08 -1.42
N LEU A 142 10.36 -19.10 -1.89
CA LEU A 142 8.90 -19.09 -1.82
C LEU A 142 8.31 -19.52 -3.16
N ARG A 143 7.66 -20.68 -3.18
CA ARG A 143 7.02 -21.23 -4.37
C ARG A 143 5.52 -21.03 -4.32
N ASP A 144 5.01 -20.19 -5.22
CA ASP A 144 3.58 -20.05 -5.44
C ASP A 144 2.99 -21.34 -6.03
N LEU A 145 1.81 -21.75 -5.58
CA LEU A 145 1.12 -22.93 -6.05
C LEU A 145 -0.12 -22.63 -6.90
N THR A 146 -0.58 -21.38 -6.95
CA THR A 146 -1.92 -21.07 -7.48
C THR A 146 -1.97 -19.85 -8.40
N GLY A 147 -1.08 -18.87 -8.23
CA GLY A 147 -1.18 -17.59 -8.93
C GLY A 147 -2.23 -16.64 -8.36
N PHE A 148 -2.76 -16.90 -7.16
CA PHE A 148 -3.84 -16.12 -6.56
C PHE A 148 -3.47 -15.56 -5.19
N ASP A 149 -2.50 -14.64 -5.20
CA ASP A 149 -2.25 -13.71 -4.11
C ASP A 149 -1.76 -14.41 -2.82
N GLY A 150 -0.91 -15.42 -2.96
CA GLY A 150 -0.18 -16.00 -1.83
C GLY A 150 0.64 -14.94 -1.10
N ARG A 151 0.69 -15.03 0.23
CA ARG A 151 1.22 -13.95 1.09
C ARG A 151 2.27 -14.46 2.05
N CYS A 152 3.47 -13.91 1.98
CA CYS A 152 4.53 -14.19 2.94
C CYS A 152 5.07 -12.89 3.48
N ASP A 153 4.91 -12.65 4.77
CA ASP A 153 5.48 -11.48 5.45
C ASP A 153 6.89 -11.78 5.98
N ALA A 154 7.05 -12.87 6.73
CA ALA A 154 8.34 -13.20 7.31
C ALA A 154 8.49 -14.69 7.60
N ILE A 155 9.74 -15.14 7.72
CA ILE A 155 10.12 -16.51 8.04
C ILE A 155 10.99 -16.49 9.29
N VAL A 156 10.69 -17.34 10.26
CA VAL A 156 11.49 -17.52 11.47
C VAL A 156 12.09 -18.93 11.50
N PHE A 157 13.40 -19.01 11.71
CA PHE A 157 14.11 -20.21 12.08
C PHE A 157 14.41 -20.16 13.58
N ALA A 158 13.76 -21.00 14.37
CA ALA A 158 13.94 -21.09 15.81
C ALA A 158 14.71 -22.35 16.20
N ALA A 159 15.92 -22.18 16.75
CA ALA A 159 16.72 -23.30 17.26
C ALA A 159 16.23 -23.85 18.61
N ASP A 160 15.28 -23.16 19.25
CA ASP A 160 14.55 -23.61 20.43
C ASP A 160 13.16 -24.05 19.96
N SER A 161 12.86 -25.34 20.09
CA SER A 161 11.60 -25.93 19.60
C SER A 161 10.36 -25.41 20.33
N ASP A 162 10.53 -24.91 21.56
CA ASP A 162 9.45 -24.37 22.39
C ASP A 162 9.22 -22.88 22.14
N PHE A 163 10.10 -22.23 21.36
CA PHE A 163 9.93 -20.83 21.01
C PHE A 163 8.76 -20.64 20.04
N ILE A 164 7.89 -19.68 20.37
CA ILE A 164 6.80 -19.21 19.50
C ILE A 164 7.04 -17.72 19.25
N PRO A 165 7.15 -17.29 17.97
CA PRO A 165 7.31 -15.87 17.67
C PRO A 165 6.09 -15.06 18.14
N PRO A 166 6.28 -13.84 18.67
CA PRO A 166 5.15 -13.01 19.08
C PRO A 166 4.32 -12.57 17.87
N ASN A 167 3.00 -12.51 18.03
CA ASN A 167 2.06 -11.97 17.05
C ASN A 167 1.21 -10.82 17.62
N ASP A 168 1.62 -10.30 18.78
CA ASP A 168 0.95 -9.26 19.55
C ASP A 168 1.75 -7.94 19.49
N GLU A 169 1.49 -7.00 20.40
CA GLU A 169 2.18 -5.72 20.50
C GLU A 169 3.70 -5.82 20.67
N LYS A 170 4.25 -7.01 20.97
CA LYS A 170 5.69 -7.25 21.12
C LYS A 170 6.37 -7.53 19.78
N LEU A 171 5.62 -7.77 18.70
CA LEU A 171 6.17 -8.06 17.37
C LEU A 171 7.16 -6.98 16.88
N PRO A 172 6.88 -5.66 16.97
CA PRO A 172 7.85 -4.64 16.56
C PRO A 172 9.17 -4.69 17.33
N ALA A 173 9.11 -4.96 18.65
CA ALA A 173 10.31 -5.09 19.48
C ALA A 173 11.11 -6.36 19.12
N PHE A 174 10.42 -7.46 18.83
CA PHE A 174 11.03 -8.69 18.33
C PHE A 174 11.74 -8.46 16.99
N ARG A 175 11.09 -7.85 16.00
CA ARG A 175 11.71 -7.52 14.71
C ARG A 175 12.95 -6.65 14.89
N ARG A 176 12.84 -5.56 15.67
CA ARG A 176 13.96 -4.64 15.92
C ARG A 176 15.18 -5.38 16.48
N LYS A 177 14.95 -6.23 17.47
CA LYS A 177 16.00 -7.01 18.12
C LYS A 177 16.64 -8.04 17.19
N THR A 178 15.83 -8.83 16.49
CA THR A 178 16.32 -9.95 15.67
C THR A 178 17.02 -9.46 14.39
N LEU A 179 16.55 -8.35 13.81
CA LEU A 179 17.17 -7.72 12.64
C LEU A 179 18.38 -6.83 13.00
N GLY A 180 18.65 -6.63 14.30
CA GLY A 180 19.77 -5.81 14.76
C GLY A 180 19.63 -4.34 14.35
N LEU A 181 18.41 -3.81 14.29
CA LEU A 181 18.17 -2.41 13.93
C LEU A 181 18.67 -1.49 15.06
N ALA A 182 19.25 -0.35 14.70
CA ALA A 182 19.74 0.64 15.65
C ALA A 182 18.61 1.15 16.56
N ASP A 183 18.88 1.49 17.83
CA ASP A 183 17.84 2.02 18.74
C ASP A 183 17.28 3.38 18.32
N LYS A 184 18.06 4.15 17.55
CA LYS A 184 17.69 5.48 17.05
C LYS A 184 17.78 5.50 15.53
N PRO A 185 16.88 6.21 14.85
CA PRO A 185 16.97 6.42 13.41
C PRO A 185 18.22 7.21 13.05
N GLU A 186 18.83 6.88 11.91
CA GLU A 186 19.97 7.63 11.37
C GLU A 186 19.51 8.99 10.84
N ASP A 187 20.36 10.02 10.91
CA ASP A 187 20.05 11.35 10.39
C ASP A 187 20.08 11.33 8.85
N ALA A 188 18.98 11.75 8.21
CA ALA A 188 18.89 11.84 6.75
C ALA A 188 19.53 13.11 6.17
N GLY A 189 20.00 14.02 7.02
CA GLY A 189 20.50 15.33 6.68
C GLY A 189 19.54 16.46 7.06
N GLN A 190 20.02 17.68 6.88
CA GLN A 190 19.24 18.91 7.09
C GLN A 190 18.61 19.36 5.77
N PHE A 191 17.32 19.67 5.84
CA PHE A 191 16.50 20.15 4.73
C PHE A 191 15.77 21.43 5.11
N ASP A 192 15.39 22.22 4.12
CA ASP A 192 14.51 23.37 4.30
C ASP A 192 13.04 22.95 4.24
N LEU A 193 12.74 21.90 3.47
CA LEU A 193 11.40 21.32 3.31
C LEU A 193 11.47 19.80 3.22
N VAL A 194 10.65 19.11 4.01
CA VAL A 194 10.39 17.67 3.85
C VAL A 194 8.99 17.49 3.24
N VAL A 195 8.93 16.87 2.07
CA VAL A 195 7.68 16.49 1.39
C VAL A 195 7.47 15.00 1.54
N VAL A 196 6.34 14.59 2.11
CA VAL A 196 6.03 13.16 2.34
C VAL A 196 4.90 12.74 1.41
N GLY A 197 5.20 11.88 0.44
CA GLY A 197 4.30 11.38 -0.58
C GLY A 197 4.68 11.82 -1.99
N GLY A 198 5.19 10.89 -2.79
CA GLY A 198 5.61 11.08 -4.18
C GLY A 198 4.47 11.03 -5.19
N GLY A 199 3.23 11.38 -4.79
CA GLY A 199 2.13 11.62 -5.71
C GLY A 199 2.37 12.82 -6.62
N MET A 200 1.44 13.14 -7.52
CA MET A 200 1.56 14.34 -8.36
C MET A 200 1.68 15.62 -7.52
N ALA A 201 0.86 15.76 -6.47
CA ALA A 201 0.90 16.91 -5.58
C ALA A 201 2.26 17.07 -4.89
N GLY A 202 2.79 16.01 -4.26
CA GLY A 202 4.08 16.07 -3.57
C GLY A 202 5.26 16.18 -4.52
N THR A 203 5.22 15.53 -5.68
CA THR A 203 6.27 15.68 -6.71
C THR A 203 6.31 17.11 -7.25
N CYS A 204 5.15 17.73 -7.54
CA CYS A 204 5.09 19.12 -7.96
C CYS A 204 5.59 20.07 -6.87
N THR A 205 5.20 19.82 -5.61
CA THR A 205 5.65 20.61 -4.44
C THR A 205 7.17 20.55 -4.30
N ALA A 206 7.75 19.36 -4.37
CA ALA A 206 9.19 19.16 -4.21
C ALA A 206 10.01 19.81 -5.34
N VAL A 207 9.59 19.64 -6.60
CA VAL A 207 10.26 20.26 -7.75
C VAL A 207 10.15 21.79 -7.68
N SER A 208 8.97 22.33 -7.37
CA SER A 208 8.77 23.78 -7.26
C SER A 208 9.62 24.38 -6.15
N ALA A 209 9.62 23.77 -4.96
CA ALA A 209 10.42 24.24 -3.83
C ALA A 209 11.93 24.17 -4.13
N ALA A 210 12.40 23.10 -4.77
CA ALA A 210 13.81 22.95 -5.15
C ALA A 210 14.27 24.06 -6.11
N ARG A 211 13.43 24.39 -7.10
CA ARG A 211 13.67 25.48 -8.07
C ARG A 211 13.63 26.87 -7.45
N LEU A 212 12.87 27.02 -6.35
CA LEU A 212 12.85 28.24 -5.53
C LEU A 212 14.04 28.34 -4.56
N GLY A 213 14.93 27.34 -4.55
CA GLY A 213 16.18 27.36 -3.79
C GLY A 213 16.16 26.55 -2.49
N CYS A 214 15.02 25.96 -2.11
CA CYS A 214 14.95 25.10 -0.93
C CYS A 214 15.72 23.80 -1.14
N ARG A 215 16.46 23.34 -0.13
CA ARG A 215 16.93 21.96 -0.05
C ARG A 215 15.79 21.05 0.38
N VAL A 216 15.34 20.18 -0.52
CA VAL A 216 14.13 19.38 -0.33
C VAL A 216 14.46 17.90 -0.11
N ALA A 217 13.81 17.26 0.85
CA ALA A 217 13.68 15.79 0.89
C ALA A 217 12.29 15.40 0.37
N LEU A 218 12.23 14.56 -0.68
CA LEU A 218 10.99 13.95 -1.15
C LEU A 218 10.96 12.47 -0.73
N ILE A 219 10.09 12.14 0.23
CA ILE A 219 9.93 10.79 0.78
C ILE A 219 8.76 10.11 0.07
N GLN A 220 8.99 8.92 -0.49
CA GLN A 220 7.97 8.13 -1.18
C GLN A 220 8.05 6.67 -0.73
N ASN A 221 6.91 6.11 -0.31
CA ASN A 221 6.87 4.75 0.24
C ASN A 221 6.99 3.63 -0.81
N ARG A 222 6.85 3.95 -2.10
CA ARG A 222 6.94 3.02 -3.24
C ARG A 222 8.17 3.30 -4.10
N PRO A 223 8.56 2.38 -5.00
CA PRO A 223 9.72 2.58 -5.88
C PRO A 223 9.48 3.59 -7.00
N VAL A 224 8.23 3.99 -7.24
CA VAL A 224 7.84 4.91 -8.32
C VAL A 224 7.08 6.14 -7.80
N LEU A 225 7.13 7.20 -8.61
CA LEU A 225 6.43 8.48 -8.39
C LEU A 225 5.11 8.52 -9.18
N GLY A 226 4.27 9.50 -8.85
CA GLY A 226 3.00 9.76 -9.53
C GLY A 226 1.76 9.37 -8.74
N GLY A 227 1.90 8.62 -7.65
CA GLY A 227 0.77 8.20 -6.83
C GLY A 227 -0.21 7.36 -7.64
N ASN A 228 -1.48 7.77 -7.72
CA ASN A 228 -2.47 7.07 -8.56
C ASN A 228 -2.13 7.15 -10.07
N ASN A 229 -1.28 8.08 -10.50
CA ASN A 229 -0.76 8.17 -11.88
C ASN A 229 0.54 7.40 -12.11
N SER A 230 0.91 6.50 -11.21
CA SER A 230 2.01 5.55 -11.47
C SER A 230 1.55 4.38 -12.35
N SER A 231 2.51 3.64 -12.88
CA SER A 231 2.26 2.38 -13.58
C SER A 231 1.65 1.27 -12.70
N GLU A 232 1.66 1.44 -11.37
CA GLU A 232 1.11 0.48 -10.40
C GLU A 232 -0.41 0.62 -10.23
N VAL A 233 -0.93 1.85 -10.24
CA VAL A 233 -2.36 2.15 -9.97
C VAL A 233 -3.12 2.50 -11.25
N ARG A 234 -2.44 3.14 -12.21
CA ARG A 234 -2.91 3.35 -13.58
C ARG A 234 -4.15 4.25 -13.73
N VAL A 235 -4.17 5.39 -13.03
CA VAL A 235 -5.13 6.49 -13.25
C VAL A 235 -4.48 7.60 -14.05
N HIS A 236 -5.07 8.02 -15.17
CA HIS A 236 -4.50 9.09 -16.01
C HIS A 236 -4.61 10.46 -15.33
N LEU A 237 -3.77 11.41 -15.74
CA LEU A 237 -3.90 12.80 -15.31
C LEU A 237 -5.05 13.48 -16.04
N ASN A 238 -5.83 14.24 -15.29
CA ASN A 238 -6.92 15.03 -15.82
C ASN A 238 -7.00 16.38 -15.07
N GLY A 239 -7.84 17.27 -15.59
CA GLY A 239 -7.89 18.67 -15.17
C GLY A 239 -7.21 19.59 -16.18
N LYS A 240 -7.58 20.87 -16.13
CA LYS A 240 -6.99 21.91 -16.97
C LYS A 240 -5.88 22.62 -16.21
N ILE A 241 -4.84 23.00 -16.92
CA ILE A 241 -3.70 23.77 -16.42
C ILE A 241 -3.59 25.10 -17.18
N ASN A 242 -2.75 26.00 -16.67
CA ASN A 242 -2.40 27.27 -17.32
C ASN A 242 -3.62 28.16 -17.66
N LEU A 243 -4.66 28.15 -16.82
CA LEU A 243 -5.87 28.96 -17.01
C LEU A 243 -5.75 30.33 -16.33
N PRO A 244 -6.38 31.39 -16.87
CA PRO A 244 -6.54 32.65 -16.16
C PRO A 244 -7.22 32.44 -14.79
N PRO A 245 -6.82 33.20 -13.74
CA PRO A 245 -5.82 34.27 -13.73
C PRO A 245 -4.37 33.78 -13.54
N TYR A 246 -4.13 32.48 -13.41
CA TYR A 246 -2.82 31.89 -13.08
C TYR A 246 -2.24 31.07 -14.24
N PRO A 247 -1.73 31.71 -15.31
CA PRO A 247 -1.27 31.01 -16.52
C PRO A 247 -0.04 30.13 -16.29
N ALA A 248 0.72 30.31 -15.21
CA ALA A 248 1.84 29.44 -14.84
C ALA A 248 1.43 28.22 -13.99
N LEU A 249 0.20 28.21 -13.43
CA LEU A 249 -0.26 27.12 -12.57
C LEU A 249 -0.44 25.84 -13.40
N GLY A 250 0.41 24.85 -13.12
CA GLY A 250 0.43 23.55 -13.79
C GLY A 250 1.61 23.33 -14.74
N ASP A 251 2.56 24.25 -14.84
CA ASP A 251 3.78 24.05 -15.65
C ASP A 251 4.57 22.82 -15.21
N VAL A 252 4.75 22.62 -13.90
CA VAL A 252 5.42 21.41 -13.37
C VAL A 252 4.57 20.16 -13.63
N VAL A 253 3.24 20.25 -13.56
CA VAL A 253 2.36 19.12 -13.91
C VAL A 253 2.58 18.72 -15.36
N LYS A 254 2.67 19.68 -16.28
CA LYS A 254 2.92 19.46 -17.71
C LYS A 254 4.27 18.78 -17.98
N GLU A 255 5.30 19.15 -17.21
CA GLU A 255 6.61 18.50 -17.29
C GLU A 255 6.58 17.04 -16.83
N LEU A 256 5.73 16.70 -15.87
CA LEU A 256 5.57 15.36 -15.33
C LEU A 256 4.55 14.50 -16.10
N ASP A 257 3.59 15.13 -16.78
CA ASP A 257 2.48 14.47 -17.47
C ASP A 257 2.96 13.58 -18.62
N PRO A 258 2.66 12.27 -18.63
CA PRO A 258 3.03 11.40 -19.74
C PRO A 258 2.32 11.73 -21.06
N GLY A 259 1.23 12.51 -21.03
CA GLY A 259 0.48 12.95 -22.21
C GLY A 259 -0.54 11.94 -22.74
N PHE A 260 -0.69 10.79 -22.06
CA PHE A 260 -1.67 9.76 -22.41
C PHE A 260 -2.92 9.83 -21.54
N GLN A 261 -4.06 9.42 -22.10
CA GLN A 261 -5.38 9.53 -21.48
C GLN A 261 -6.06 8.17 -21.31
N GLY A 262 -6.96 8.08 -20.33
CA GLY A 262 -7.71 6.89 -19.97
C GLY A 262 -7.02 6.02 -18.90
N ASN A 263 -7.81 5.41 -18.03
CA ASN A 263 -7.29 4.57 -16.96
C ASN A 263 -7.01 3.13 -17.44
N ALA A 264 -6.45 2.28 -16.58
CA ALA A 264 -6.18 0.86 -16.85
C ALA A 264 -5.52 0.61 -18.22
N ARG A 265 -4.57 1.46 -18.59
CA ARG A 265 -3.76 1.32 -19.82
C ARG A 265 -2.49 0.51 -19.53
N PRO A 266 -1.71 0.12 -20.55
CA PRO A 266 -0.39 -0.47 -20.31
C PRO A 266 0.50 0.44 -19.46
N ALA A 267 1.41 -0.14 -18.67
CA ALA A 267 2.32 0.58 -17.77
C ALA A 267 3.07 1.75 -18.45
N SER A 268 3.43 1.60 -19.73
CA SER A 268 4.14 2.63 -20.50
C SER A 268 3.37 3.95 -20.67
N TYR A 269 2.04 3.95 -20.53
CA TYR A 269 1.21 5.15 -20.64
C TYR A 269 1.39 6.11 -19.45
N TYR A 270 1.97 5.63 -18.36
CA TYR A 270 2.18 6.41 -17.14
C TYR A 270 3.59 7.02 -17.09
N ASP A 271 4.54 6.50 -17.87
CA ASP A 271 5.93 6.98 -17.99
C ASP A 271 6.57 7.38 -16.65
N ASP A 272 6.70 6.42 -15.74
CA ASP A 272 7.30 6.65 -14.41
C ASP A 272 8.74 7.21 -14.53
N GLN A 273 9.45 6.85 -15.61
CA GLN A 273 10.80 7.33 -15.89
C GLN A 273 10.83 8.82 -16.21
N LYS A 274 9.81 9.38 -16.89
CA LYS A 274 9.69 10.82 -17.10
C LYS A 274 9.64 11.58 -15.78
N LYS A 275 8.79 11.13 -14.84
CA LYS A 275 8.69 11.72 -13.50
C LYS A 275 10.03 11.67 -12.77
N LEU A 276 10.71 10.52 -12.82
CA LEU A 276 12.01 10.33 -12.21
C LEU A 276 13.09 11.23 -12.83
N ARG A 277 13.10 11.41 -14.15
CA ARG A 277 14.05 12.30 -14.85
C ARG A 277 13.89 13.75 -14.43
N VAL A 278 12.66 14.24 -14.34
CA VAL A 278 12.38 15.62 -13.85
C VAL A 278 12.92 15.80 -12.44
N VAL A 279 12.56 14.88 -11.52
CA VAL A 279 13.01 14.96 -10.13
C VAL A 279 14.54 14.89 -10.00
N LYS A 280 15.20 13.97 -10.72
CA LYS A 280 16.66 13.81 -10.67
C LYS A 280 17.43 14.98 -11.32
N ALA A 281 16.78 15.80 -12.13
CA ALA A 281 17.41 16.99 -12.71
C ALA A 281 17.56 18.14 -11.70
N GLU A 282 16.78 18.11 -10.60
CA GLU A 282 16.76 19.17 -9.59
C GLU A 282 17.89 19.00 -8.56
N LYS A 283 18.89 19.90 -8.58
CA LYS A 283 20.09 19.80 -7.73
C LYS A 283 19.81 19.87 -6.22
N ASN A 284 18.75 20.58 -5.83
CA ASN A 284 18.39 20.76 -4.43
C ASN A 284 17.40 19.70 -3.91
N LEU A 285 16.92 18.80 -4.78
CA LEU A 285 15.92 17.78 -4.45
C LEU A 285 16.60 16.43 -4.19
N HIS A 286 16.40 15.90 -2.98
CA HIS A 286 16.90 14.60 -2.55
C HIS A 286 15.74 13.62 -2.48
N LEU A 287 15.74 12.63 -3.37
CA LEU A 287 14.66 11.65 -3.49
C LEU A 287 14.95 10.41 -2.62
N PHE A 288 13.97 10.04 -1.79
CA PHE A 288 14.00 8.86 -0.92
C PHE A 288 12.80 7.95 -1.26
N VAL A 289 12.99 7.03 -2.20
CA VAL A 289 11.98 6.00 -2.55
C VAL A 289 12.06 4.81 -1.60
N ASN A 290 11.00 4.00 -1.57
CA ASN A 290 10.85 2.87 -0.64
C ASN A 290 11.03 3.29 0.82
N MET A 291 10.55 4.48 1.20
CA MET A 291 10.61 4.98 2.58
C MET A 291 9.20 5.30 3.08
N HIS A 292 8.72 4.54 4.06
CA HIS A 292 7.41 4.74 4.70
C HIS A 292 7.53 5.62 5.94
N ALA A 293 6.93 6.81 5.91
CA ALA A 293 6.90 7.70 7.05
C ALA A 293 5.82 7.27 8.05
N PHE A 294 6.22 6.96 9.28
CA PHE A 294 5.33 6.35 10.28
C PHE A 294 5.32 7.08 11.63
N LYS A 295 6.17 8.10 11.80
CA LYS A 295 6.28 8.85 13.06
C LYS A 295 6.60 10.32 12.80
N VAL A 296 6.00 11.18 13.62
CA VAL A 296 6.27 12.62 13.68
C VAL A 296 6.85 12.97 15.05
N GLU A 297 7.89 13.80 15.08
CA GLU A 297 8.46 14.36 16.30
C GLU A 297 8.11 15.83 16.41
N LYS A 298 7.72 16.28 17.61
CA LYS A 298 7.25 17.64 17.86
C LYS A 298 7.90 18.27 19.08
N GLU A 299 8.01 19.59 19.04
CA GLU A 299 8.24 20.47 20.19
C GLU A 299 7.02 21.36 20.36
N GLY A 300 6.19 21.08 21.36
CA GLY A 300 4.85 21.69 21.47
C GLY A 300 4.02 21.41 20.22
N ASN A 301 3.60 22.47 19.52
CA ASN A 301 2.81 22.39 18.29
C ASN A 301 3.65 22.44 17.01
N ARG A 302 4.99 22.53 17.12
CA ARG A 302 5.88 22.57 15.97
C ARG A 302 6.40 21.18 15.64
N ILE A 303 6.20 20.73 14.40
CA ILE A 303 6.86 19.54 13.86
C ILE A 303 8.36 19.83 13.72
N THR A 304 9.20 18.93 14.21
CA THR A 304 10.67 19.05 14.17
C THR A 304 11.33 17.99 13.31
N ALA A 305 10.72 16.81 13.19
CA ALA A 305 11.17 15.77 12.29
C ALA A 305 10.05 14.80 11.91
N VAL A 306 10.27 14.12 10.78
CA VAL A 306 9.54 12.91 10.38
C VAL A 306 10.53 11.75 10.41
N VAL A 307 10.09 10.59 10.89
CA VAL A 307 10.87 9.34 10.84
C VAL A 307 10.21 8.40 9.83
N ALA A 308 11.03 7.86 8.93
CA ALA A 308 10.59 6.90 7.92
C ALA A 308 11.44 5.63 7.94
N ARG A 309 10.81 4.50 7.62
CA ARG A 309 11.44 3.17 7.54
C ARG A 309 11.56 2.74 6.08
N HIS A 310 12.71 2.20 5.70
CA HIS A 310 12.91 1.64 4.38
C HIS A 310 12.13 0.32 4.23
N ILE A 311 11.33 0.21 3.17
CA ILE A 311 10.44 -0.93 2.91
C ILE A 311 11.21 -2.25 2.90
N ARG A 312 12.35 -2.33 2.21
CA ARG A 312 13.04 -3.61 1.96
C ARG A 312 13.94 -4.11 3.09
N ASN A 313 14.38 -3.23 3.99
CA ASN A 313 15.47 -3.56 4.93
C ASN A 313 15.27 -2.98 6.34
N SER A 314 14.10 -2.38 6.59
CA SER A 314 13.71 -1.84 7.89
C SER A 314 14.63 -0.77 8.50
N LYS A 315 15.61 -0.23 7.76
CA LYS A 315 16.43 0.89 8.24
C LYS A 315 15.57 2.14 8.43
N GLU A 316 15.77 2.84 9.54
CA GLU A 316 15.00 4.04 9.88
C GLU A 316 15.86 5.29 9.70
N LEU A 317 15.29 6.28 9.00
CA LEU A 317 15.88 7.59 8.79
C LEU A 317 15.04 8.68 9.43
N ARG A 318 15.70 9.69 9.99
CA ARG A 318 15.11 10.88 10.62
C ARG A 318 15.35 12.10 9.75
N PHE A 319 14.27 12.77 9.34
CA PHE A 319 14.30 13.90 8.43
C PHE A 319 13.91 15.17 9.20
N SER A 320 14.86 16.11 9.34
CA SER A 320 14.64 17.37 10.05
C SER A 320 14.52 18.53 9.07
N ALA A 321 13.53 19.40 9.28
CA ALA A 321 13.32 20.62 8.50
C ALA A 321 12.50 21.64 9.30
N PRO A 322 12.55 22.93 8.94
CA PRO A 322 11.63 23.93 9.47
C PRO A 322 10.21 23.80 8.88
N LEU A 323 10.06 23.21 7.69
CA LEU A 323 8.79 23.07 6.98
C LEU A 323 8.54 21.62 6.54
N PHE A 324 7.27 21.23 6.54
CA PHE A 324 6.79 19.91 6.13
C PHE A 324 5.57 20.03 5.24
N ALA A 325 5.48 19.20 4.19
CA ALA A 325 4.30 19.07 3.36
C ALA A 325 3.79 17.62 3.42
N ASP A 326 2.57 17.44 3.94
CA ASP A 326 1.87 16.16 3.89
C ASP A 326 1.21 15.99 2.53
N CYS A 327 1.73 15.05 1.75
CA CYS A 327 1.23 14.67 0.44
C CYS A 327 0.98 13.16 0.37
N THR A 328 0.74 12.49 1.50
CA THR A 328 0.59 11.02 1.55
C THR A 328 -0.70 10.52 0.90
N GLY A 329 -1.67 11.42 0.69
CA GLY A 329 -3.03 11.09 0.25
C GLY A 329 -3.95 10.71 1.40
N ASP A 330 -3.39 10.22 2.52
CA ASP A 330 -4.12 9.82 3.73
C ASP A 330 -4.04 10.84 4.88
N GLY A 331 -3.37 11.99 4.67
CA GLY A 331 -3.12 12.98 5.71
C GLY A 331 -2.34 12.40 6.89
N THR A 332 -1.43 11.47 6.62
CA THR A 332 -0.75 10.63 7.63
C THR A 332 0.11 11.47 8.57
N ILE A 333 0.87 12.42 8.04
CA ILE A 333 1.76 13.26 8.83
C ILE A 333 0.95 14.26 9.64
N GLY A 334 -0.10 14.84 9.07
CA GLY A 334 -1.04 15.68 9.79
C GLY A 334 -1.69 14.93 10.95
N TYR A 335 -2.23 13.74 10.69
CA TYR A 335 -2.81 12.87 11.72
C TYR A 335 -1.81 12.54 12.84
N LEU A 336 -0.61 12.07 12.48
CA LEU A 336 0.45 11.73 13.45
C LEU A 336 0.95 12.96 14.23
N SER A 337 0.84 14.15 13.64
CA SER A 337 1.14 15.41 14.34
C SER A 337 0.04 15.84 15.31
N GLY A 338 -1.12 15.18 15.30
CA GLY A 338 -2.29 15.54 16.11
C GLY A 338 -3.14 16.67 15.52
N ALA A 339 -3.09 16.87 14.19
CA ALA A 339 -3.98 17.81 13.52
C ALA A 339 -5.42 17.26 13.50
N ASP A 340 -6.39 18.17 13.57
CA ASP A 340 -7.80 17.80 13.42
C ASP A 340 -8.08 17.28 12.02
N PHE A 341 -8.96 16.29 11.93
CA PHE A 341 -9.35 15.68 10.66
C PHE A 341 -10.80 15.19 10.71
N ARG A 342 -11.36 14.97 9.52
CA ARG A 342 -12.65 14.31 9.32
C ARG A 342 -12.52 13.18 8.31
N MET A 343 -13.47 12.25 8.35
CA MET A 343 -13.59 11.16 7.39
C MET A 343 -15.06 10.77 7.27
N GLY A 344 -15.50 10.43 6.07
CA GLY A 344 -16.92 10.23 5.75
C GLY A 344 -17.56 11.50 5.20
N ARG A 345 -18.89 11.64 5.33
CA ARG A 345 -19.65 12.80 4.85
C ARG A 345 -20.34 13.53 5.98
N GLU A 346 -20.20 14.84 5.98
CA GLU A 346 -20.93 15.75 6.85
C GLU A 346 -22.41 15.81 6.48
N GLY A 347 -23.26 16.12 7.46
CA GLY A 347 -24.70 16.22 7.25
C GLY A 347 -25.13 17.60 6.73
N ARG A 348 -26.25 17.65 6.01
CA ARG A 348 -26.80 18.88 5.44
C ARG A 348 -27.05 20.00 6.45
N ALA A 349 -27.41 19.65 7.69
CA ALA A 349 -27.62 20.61 8.76
C ALA A 349 -26.34 21.33 9.21
N GLU A 350 -25.17 20.70 9.00
CA GLU A 350 -23.87 21.26 9.35
C GLU A 350 -23.31 22.16 8.26
N THR A 351 -23.37 21.70 7.00
CA THR A 351 -22.70 22.39 5.88
C THR A 351 -23.65 23.24 5.04
N GLY A 352 -24.96 23.00 5.12
CA GLY A 352 -25.97 23.61 4.25
C GLY A 352 -25.88 23.19 2.78
N GLU A 353 -25.01 22.23 2.43
CA GLU A 353 -24.73 21.83 1.05
C GLU A 353 -25.86 20.97 0.50
N SER A 354 -26.44 21.31 -0.65
CA SER A 354 -27.57 20.52 -1.18
C SER A 354 -27.18 19.08 -1.55
N LEU A 355 -25.90 18.82 -1.86
CA LEU A 355 -25.38 17.50 -2.18
C LEU A 355 -24.98 16.67 -0.95
N ALA A 356 -24.86 17.29 0.23
CA ALA A 356 -24.57 16.55 1.46
C ALA A 356 -25.75 15.62 1.83
N PRO A 357 -25.46 14.46 2.47
CA PRO A 357 -26.49 13.58 2.99
C PRO A 357 -27.31 14.28 4.09
N GLU A 358 -28.54 13.82 4.32
CA GLU A 358 -29.41 14.42 5.35
C GLU A 358 -28.81 14.31 6.75
N LYS A 359 -28.15 13.19 7.04
CA LYS A 359 -27.42 12.92 8.27
C LYS A 359 -25.96 12.60 7.93
N PRO A 360 -25.00 12.97 8.79
CA PRO A 360 -23.62 12.57 8.58
C PRO A 360 -23.50 11.05 8.58
N ASP A 361 -22.58 10.53 7.77
CA ASP A 361 -22.28 9.11 7.69
C ASP A 361 -20.80 8.85 7.39
N LYS A 362 -20.41 7.58 7.40
CA LYS A 362 -19.01 7.15 7.22
C LYS A 362 -18.64 6.91 5.75
N MET A 363 -19.54 7.18 4.80
CA MET A 363 -19.30 6.83 3.41
C MET A 363 -18.17 7.69 2.84
N THR A 364 -17.26 7.08 2.11
CA THR A 364 -16.19 7.73 1.35
C THR A 364 -16.33 7.33 -0.11
N MET A 365 -15.64 8.03 -1.01
CA MET A 365 -15.29 7.45 -2.31
C MET A 365 -14.44 6.21 -2.06
N GLY A 366 -14.82 5.10 -2.70
CA GLY A 366 -14.16 3.83 -2.51
C GLY A 366 -12.80 3.79 -3.20
N SER A 367 -12.24 2.58 -3.22
CA SER A 367 -10.92 2.36 -3.79
C SER A 367 -11.01 1.55 -5.07
N SER A 368 -10.36 2.05 -6.12
CA SER A 368 -10.41 1.42 -7.43
C SER A 368 -9.37 0.31 -7.55
N VAL A 369 -9.82 -0.91 -7.87
CA VAL A 369 -8.96 -2.03 -8.30
C VAL A 369 -9.26 -2.30 -9.76
N GLN A 370 -8.46 -1.68 -10.60
CA GLN A 370 -8.63 -1.72 -12.04
C GLN A 370 -8.07 -3.00 -12.62
N TRP A 371 -8.59 -3.43 -13.76
CA TRP A 371 -8.10 -4.61 -14.45
C TRP A 371 -8.37 -4.54 -15.95
N TYR A 372 -7.61 -5.28 -16.73
CA TYR A 372 -7.97 -5.51 -18.13
C TYR A 372 -7.48 -6.87 -18.61
N SER A 373 -8.17 -7.33 -19.65
CA SER A 373 -7.81 -8.51 -20.40
C SER A 373 -7.20 -8.10 -21.75
N LYS A 374 -6.38 -8.96 -22.33
CA LYS A 374 -5.86 -8.80 -23.70
C LYS A 374 -6.42 -9.86 -24.63
N GLN A 375 -6.41 -9.54 -25.93
CA GLN A 375 -6.65 -10.51 -26.98
C GLN A 375 -5.43 -11.42 -27.13
N THR A 376 -5.68 -12.69 -27.46
CA THR A 376 -4.65 -13.68 -27.77
C THR A 376 -4.93 -14.31 -29.13
N ASP A 377 -3.89 -14.85 -29.77
CA ASP A 377 -3.97 -15.50 -31.08
C ASP A 377 -4.62 -16.89 -31.03
N ARG A 378 -4.83 -17.42 -29.82
CA ARG A 378 -5.44 -18.72 -29.56
C ARG A 378 -6.42 -18.64 -28.41
N SER A 379 -7.29 -19.65 -28.30
CA SER A 379 -8.14 -19.83 -27.12
C SER A 379 -7.29 -20.04 -25.87
N THR A 380 -7.76 -19.54 -24.74
CA THR A 380 -7.13 -19.65 -23.42
C THR A 380 -8.14 -20.13 -22.40
N SER A 381 -7.69 -20.81 -21.35
CA SER A 381 -8.51 -21.19 -20.19
C SER A 381 -8.31 -20.22 -19.03
N PHE A 382 -9.19 -20.29 -18.05
CA PHE A 382 -9.02 -19.66 -16.74
C PHE A 382 -9.56 -20.61 -15.67
N PRO A 383 -8.89 -20.79 -14.53
CA PRO A 383 -9.36 -21.69 -13.50
C PRO A 383 -10.70 -21.22 -12.91
N ASP A 384 -11.54 -22.15 -12.48
CA ASP A 384 -12.68 -21.81 -11.65
C ASP A 384 -12.21 -21.23 -10.31
N CYS A 385 -12.92 -20.21 -9.83
CA CYS A 385 -12.59 -19.49 -8.61
C CYS A 385 -13.76 -19.56 -7.61
N PRO A 386 -13.99 -20.72 -6.94
CA PRO A 386 -15.11 -20.87 -6.00
C PRO A 386 -14.99 -19.98 -4.76
N TRP A 387 -13.78 -19.53 -4.43
CA TRP A 387 -13.48 -18.59 -3.34
C TRP A 387 -13.79 -17.13 -3.68
N ALA A 388 -13.89 -16.80 -4.97
CA ALA A 388 -14.18 -15.46 -5.46
C ALA A 388 -15.67 -15.12 -5.31
N LEU A 389 -16.08 -13.89 -5.69
CA LEU A 389 -17.51 -13.60 -5.80
C LEU A 389 -18.12 -14.47 -6.90
N GLN A 390 -19.27 -15.06 -6.62
CA GLN A 390 -19.98 -15.89 -7.59
C GLN A 390 -20.97 -15.04 -8.38
N PHE A 391 -21.05 -15.32 -9.67
CA PHE A 391 -21.87 -14.59 -10.63
C PHE A 391 -22.78 -15.54 -11.39
N ASP A 392 -23.89 -15.00 -11.87
CA ASP A 392 -24.79 -15.60 -12.84
C ASP A 392 -24.99 -14.65 -14.03
N GLU A 393 -25.91 -15.01 -14.92
CA GLU A 393 -26.15 -14.28 -16.17
C GLU A 393 -26.69 -12.87 -15.93
N GLU A 394 -27.37 -12.64 -14.80
CA GLU A 394 -27.95 -11.34 -14.46
C GLU A 394 -26.97 -10.45 -13.70
N ALA A 395 -26.17 -11.03 -12.81
CA ALA A 395 -25.22 -10.31 -11.96
C ALA A 395 -23.87 -10.06 -12.63
N CYS A 396 -23.51 -10.83 -13.68
CA CYS A 396 -22.22 -10.68 -14.33
C CYS A 396 -22.09 -9.38 -15.14
N HIS A 397 -20.85 -8.95 -15.35
CA HIS A 397 -20.53 -7.80 -16.17
C HIS A 397 -19.75 -8.25 -17.39
N TYR A 398 -20.38 -8.25 -18.58
CA TYR A 398 -19.74 -8.54 -19.86
C TYR A 398 -18.76 -7.44 -20.28
N LEU A 399 -17.61 -7.39 -19.60
CA LEU A 399 -16.55 -6.41 -19.79
C LEU A 399 -15.22 -7.11 -20.03
N THR A 400 -14.35 -6.43 -20.75
CA THR A 400 -12.96 -6.86 -20.96
C THR A 400 -11.97 -6.06 -20.12
N ARG A 401 -12.47 -5.14 -19.28
CA ARG A 401 -11.72 -4.28 -18.37
C ARG A 401 -12.61 -3.70 -17.27
N GLY A 402 -12.04 -3.52 -16.09
CA GLY A 402 -12.56 -2.69 -14.99
C GLY A 402 -11.83 -1.36 -14.95
N ASP A 403 -12.57 -0.26 -14.92
CA ASP A 403 -12.04 1.11 -14.92
C ASP A 403 -12.17 1.74 -13.51
N TRP A 404 -12.13 3.06 -13.42
CA TRP A 404 -12.29 3.84 -12.19
C TRP A 404 -13.50 3.44 -11.33
N ASN A 405 -14.57 2.93 -11.96
CA ASN A 405 -15.80 2.50 -11.29
C ASN A 405 -15.81 1.02 -10.88
N TRP A 406 -14.68 0.31 -11.00
CA TRP A 406 -14.47 -0.96 -10.31
C TRP A 406 -13.92 -0.65 -8.91
N GLU A 407 -14.82 -0.25 -8.04
CA GLU A 407 -14.54 0.51 -6.82
C GLU A 407 -15.28 -0.11 -5.64
N THR A 408 -14.55 -0.38 -4.55
CA THR A 408 -15.06 -1.10 -3.38
C THR A 408 -14.89 -0.31 -2.09
N GLY A 409 -15.65 -0.72 -1.06
CA GLY A 409 -15.43 -0.26 0.31
C GLY A 409 -15.97 1.12 0.61
N LEU A 410 -16.93 1.64 -0.18
CA LEU A 410 -17.47 3.00 0.01
C LEU A 410 -17.98 3.23 1.44
N ASN A 411 -18.47 2.19 2.13
CA ASN A 411 -18.95 2.26 3.52
C ASN A 411 -17.99 1.67 4.56
N ARG A 412 -16.75 1.37 4.18
CA ARG A 412 -15.71 0.81 5.05
C ARG A 412 -14.63 1.84 5.35
N ASP A 413 -13.90 1.63 6.43
CA ASP A 413 -12.77 2.49 6.79
C ASP A 413 -11.61 2.27 5.80
N GLN A 414 -11.40 3.25 4.91
CA GLN A 414 -10.35 3.25 3.88
C GLN A 414 -8.92 3.22 4.43
N ILE A 415 -8.72 3.23 5.76
CA ILE A 415 -7.40 3.12 6.39
C ILE A 415 -7.30 1.80 7.14
N THR A 416 -8.19 1.55 8.11
CA THR A 416 -8.05 0.38 8.98
C THR A 416 -8.53 -0.93 8.35
N GLU A 417 -9.43 -0.86 7.36
CA GLU A 417 -10.00 -2.03 6.67
C GLU A 417 -9.45 -2.17 5.24
N PHE A 418 -8.36 -1.49 4.92
CA PHE A 418 -7.94 -1.30 3.52
C PHE A 418 -7.52 -2.61 2.82
N GLU A 419 -6.95 -3.57 3.55
CA GLU A 419 -6.63 -4.90 2.99
C GLU A 419 -7.90 -5.64 2.56
N TYR A 420 -8.94 -5.64 3.42
CA TYR A 420 -10.25 -6.20 3.08
C TYR A 420 -10.84 -5.53 1.84
N ILE A 421 -10.78 -4.19 1.76
CA ILE A 421 -11.35 -3.43 0.65
C ILE A 421 -10.68 -3.81 -0.68
N ARG A 422 -9.34 -3.90 -0.71
CA ARG A 422 -8.57 -4.33 -1.88
C ARG A 422 -8.90 -5.77 -2.25
N ASP A 423 -8.89 -6.66 -1.28
CA ASP A 423 -9.09 -8.10 -1.47
C ASP A 423 -10.51 -8.45 -1.94
N TYR A 424 -11.52 -7.74 -1.44
CA TYR A 424 -12.89 -7.86 -1.94
C TYR A 424 -12.97 -7.52 -3.43
N ALA A 425 -12.25 -6.49 -3.86
CA ALA A 425 -12.21 -6.09 -5.26
C ALA A 425 -11.50 -7.12 -6.15
N LEU A 426 -10.45 -7.78 -5.65
CA LEU A 426 -9.79 -8.91 -6.31
C LEU A 426 -10.77 -10.08 -6.47
N ARG A 427 -11.52 -10.43 -5.40
CA ARG A 427 -12.58 -11.46 -5.47
C ARG A 427 -13.66 -11.10 -6.49
N ALA A 428 -14.04 -9.83 -6.61
CA ALA A 428 -14.97 -9.39 -7.64
C ALA A 428 -14.39 -9.55 -9.06
N ALA A 429 -13.15 -9.09 -9.29
CA ALA A 429 -12.50 -9.15 -10.60
C ALA A 429 -12.28 -10.59 -11.08
N PHE A 430 -11.70 -11.45 -10.23
CA PHE A 430 -11.45 -12.86 -10.55
C PHE A 430 -12.75 -13.64 -10.69
N GLY A 431 -13.74 -13.38 -9.84
CA GLY A 431 -15.04 -14.04 -9.90
C GLY A 431 -15.78 -13.75 -11.19
N ASN A 432 -15.87 -12.47 -11.58
CA ASN A 432 -16.53 -12.08 -12.82
C ASN A 432 -15.78 -12.66 -14.03
N TRP A 433 -14.44 -12.60 -14.04
CA TRP A 433 -13.65 -13.16 -15.13
C TRP A 433 -13.80 -14.68 -15.26
N ALA A 434 -13.78 -15.42 -14.14
CA ALA A 434 -13.99 -16.87 -14.14
C ALA A 434 -15.37 -17.24 -14.69
N TYR A 435 -16.42 -16.51 -14.29
CA TYR A 435 -17.76 -16.72 -14.84
C TYR A 435 -17.81 -16.49 -16.35
N LEU A 436 -17.26 -15.37 -16.83
CA LEU A 436 -17.22 -15.05 -18.27
C LEU A 436 -16.46 -16.12 -19.08
N LYS A 437 -15.37 -16.65 -18.53
CA LYS A 437 -14.52 -17.64 -19.19
C LYS A 437 -15.08 -19.06 -19.19
N ASN A 438 -15.88 -19.42 -18.18
CA ASN A 438 -16.19 -20.83 -17.94
C ASN A 438 -17.69 -21.15 -17.97
N LYS A 439 -18.58 -20.19 -17.68
CA LYS A 439 -20.00 -20.48 -17.36
C LYS A 439 -21.01 -19.56 -18.06
N SER A 440 -20.61 -18.39 -18.52
CA SER A 440 -21.53 -17.43 -19.16
C SER A 440 -22.06 -17.94 -20.49
N SER A 441 -23.24 -17.46 -20.89
CA SER A 441 -23.79 -17.75 -22.24
C SER A 441 -22.90 -17.24 -23.39
N LYS A 442 -21.97 -16.32 -23.10
CA LYS A 442 -21.06 -15.67 -24.06
C LYS A 442 -19.62 -16.13 -23.94
N THR A 443 -19.37 -17.31 -23.39
CA THR A 443 -18.01 -17.85 -23.19
C THR A 443 -17.18 -17.84 -24.48
N SER A 444 -17.79 -18.04 -25.66
CA SER A 444 -17.13 -17.94 -26.96
C SER A 444 -16.46 -16.58 -27.22
N ASP A 445 -17.08 -15.48 -26.77
CA ASP A 445 -16.59 -14.12 -26.98
C ASP A 445 -15.31 -13.84 -26.16
N TYR A 446 -15.12 -14.61 -25.08
CA TYR A 446 -13.97 -14.50 -24.17
C TYR A 446 -12.93 -15.61 -24.39
N ALA A 447 -13.18 -16.57 -25.28
CA ALA A 447 -12.28 -17.71 -25.52
C ALA A 447 -10.85 -17.24 -25.91
N GLY A 448 -10.75 -16.31 -26.86
CA GLY A 448 -9.49 -15.71 -27.32
C GLY A 448 -8.95 -14.59 -26.44
N ARG A 449 -9.31 -14.53 -25.16
CA ARG A 449 -8.88 -13.48 -24.23
C ARG A 449 -8.36 -14.05 -22.92
N LYS A 450 -7.33 -13.42 -22.36
CA LYS A 450 -6.81 -13.69 -21.02
C LYS A 450 -6.67 -12.41 -20.19
N LEU A 451 -6.77 -12.50 -18.86
CA LEU A 451 -6.38 -11.40 -17.99
C LEU A 451 -4.90 -11.07 -18.24
N ASP A 452 -4.60 -9.79 -18.31
CA ASP A 452 -3.22 -9.31 -18.52
C ASP A 452 -2.72 -8.51 -17.33
N TRP A 453 -3.63 -7.83 -16.63
CA TRP A 453 -3.29 -7.05 -15.45
C TRP A 453 -4.52 -6.86 -14.57
N VAL A 454 -4.32 -7.02 -13.27
CA VAL A 454 -5.22 -6.58 -12.19
C VAL A 454 -4.37 -5.72 -11.25
N ALA A 455 -4.92 -4.64 -10.74
CA ALA A 455 -4.21 -3.79 -9.80
C ALA A 455 -4.09 -4.49 -8.44
N TYR A 456 -2.91 -4.97 -8.08
CA TYR A 456 -2.68 -5.40 -6.69
C TYR A 456 -2.54 -4.21 -5.74
N VAL A 457 -2.10 -3.05 -6.26
CA VAL A 457 -2.07 -1.76 -5.56
C VAL A 457 -3.40 -1.03 -5.79
N ALA A 458 -4.26 -1.00 -4.78
CA ALA A 458 -5.55 -0.31 -4.86
C ALA A 458 -5.37 1.22 -4.91
N GLY A 459 -6.08 1.87 -5.83
CA GLY A 459 -6.10 3.32 -5.98
C GLY A 459 -7.10 3.97 -5.03
N LYS A 460 -6.63 4.35 -3.84
CA LYS A 460 -7.44 5.05 -2.84
C LYS A 460 -7.82 6.45 -3.32
N ARG A 461 -9.09 6.82 -3.15
CA ARG A 461 -9.64 8.11 -3.57
C ARG A 461 -9.85 9.08 -2.43
N GLU A 462 -10.31 8.56 -1.29
CA GLU A 462 -10.68 9.38 -0.15
C GLU A 462 -10.37 8.67 1.16
N SER A 463 -9.94 9.43 2.16
CA SER A 463 -9.79 8.97 3.54
C SER A 463 -9.89 10.17 4.50
N ARG A 464 -8.83 10.48 5.26
CA ARG A 464 -8.82 11.64 6.17
C ARG A 464 -8.68 12.93 5.39
N ARG A 465 -9.56 13.88 5.69
CA ARG A 465 -9.45 15.29 5.30
C ARG A 465 -8.97 16.07 6.51
N LEU A 466 -7.73 16.56 6.46
CA LEU A 466 -7.19 17.45 7.49
C LEU A 466 -7.99 18.76 7.50
N LEU A 467 -8.27 19.28 8.69
CA LEU A 467 -8.99 20.53 8.86
C LEU A 467 -8.01 21.71 8.90
N GLY A 468 -8.42 22.81 8.27
CA GLY A 468 -7.74 24.10 8.34
C GLY A 468 -8.74 25.23 8.55
N ASP A 469 -8.26 26.47 8.49
CA ASP A 469 -9.08 27.67 8.73
C ASP A 469 -10.20 27.86 7.70
N VAL A 470 -10.04 27.26 6.51
CA VAL A 470 -11.02 27.28 5.43
C VAL A 470 -11.37 25.84 5.07
N ILE A 471 -12.66 25.51 5.21
CA ILE A 471 -13.25 24.29 4.64
C ILE A 471 -14.07 24.73 3.43
N LEU A 472 -13.63 24.34 2.24
CA LEU A 472 -14.32 24.69 1.00
C LEU A 472 -15.67 23.98 0.94
N GLN A 473 -16.75 24.75 0.78
CA GLN A 473 -18.10 24.21 0.70
C GLN A 473 -18.62 24.20 -0.75
N GLN A 474 -19.63 23.38 -1.03
CA GLN A 474 -20.30 23.32 -2.35
C GLN A 474 -20.70 24.72 -2.85
N GLN A 475 -21.28 25.54 -1.97
CA GLN A 475 -21.78 26.88 -2.31
C GLN A 475 -20.65 27.85 -2.65
N ASP A 476 -19.46 27.66 -2.08
CA ASP A 476 -18.28 28.47 -2.43
C ASP A 476 -17.88 28.22 -3.89
N ILE A 477 -17.96 26.97 -4.34
CA ILE A 477 -17.62 26.56 -5.71
C ILE A 477 -18.71 27.00 -6.70
N GLU A 478 -19.99 26.73 -6.40
CA GLU A 478 -21.10 27.13 -7.28
C GLU A 478 -21.24 28.65 -7.37
N GLY A 479 -21.13 29.33 -6.23
CA GLY A 479 -21.21 30.78 -6.11
C GLY A 479 -19.95 31.50 -6.60
N ARG A 480 -18.83 30.78 -6.81
CA ARG A 480 -17.53 31.34 -7.18
C ARG A 480 -17.09 32.41 -6.19
N LYS A 481 -17.11 32.07 -4.91
CA LYS A 481 -16.74 32.96 -3.79
C LYS A 481 -15.28 33.39 -3.91
N LYS A 482 -15.03 34.69 -4.02
CA LYS A 482 -13.67 35.25 -4.15
C LYS A 482 -12.88 35.05 -2.87
N PHE A 483 -11.74 34.36 -3.00
CA PHE A 483 -10.71 34.26 -1.97
C PHE A 483 -9.60 35.27 -2.30
N PRO A 484 -9.26 36.21 -1.40
CA PRO A 484 -8.24 37.23 -1.67
C PRO A 484 -6.84 36.65 -1.96
N ASP A 485 -6.57 35.48 -1.42
CA ASP A 485 -5.30 34.75 -1.46
C ASP A 485 -5.40 33.45 -2.27
N ALA A 486 -6.39 33.35 -3.18
CA ALA A 486 -6.59 32.17 -4.02
C ALA A 486 -5.29 31.72 -4.69
N PHE A 487 -4.93 30.45 -4.54
CA PHE A 487 -3.65 29.90 -5.01
C PHE A 487 -3.81 28.58 -5.77
N VAL A 488 -5.04 28.06 -5.88
CA VAL A 488 -5.38 26.92 -6.74
C VAL A 488 -6.52 27.30 -7.69
N THR A 489 -6.62 26.62 -8.83
CA THR A 489 -7.76 26.76 -9.73
C THR A 489 -8.50 25.44 -9.81
N THR A 490 -9.76 25.39 -9.35
CA THR A 490 -10.61 24.22 -9.51
C THR A 490 -11.00 24.10 -10.97
N THR A 491 -10.55 23.04 -11.65
CA THR A 491 -10.86 22.81 -13.08
C THR A 491 -11.66 21.54 -13.33
N TRP A 492 -11.78 20.69 -12.31
CA TRP A 492 -12.64 19.51 -12.31
C TRP A 492 -14.00 19.84 -11.71
N THR A 493 -15.01 19.08 -12.11
CA THR A 493 -16.37 19.13 -11.55
C THR A 493 -16.37 18.65 -10.10
N ILE A 494 -17.39 19.02 -9.31
CA ILE A 494 -17.66 18.25 -8.08
C ILE A 494 -18.10 16.86 -8.55
N ASP A 495 -17.39 15.85 -8.05
CA ASP A 495 -17.43 14.46 -8.51
C ASP A 495 -17.61 13.56 -7.29
N LEU A 496 -18.82 13.02 -7.14
CA LEU A 496 -19.20 12.22 -5.97
C LEU A 496 -19.57 10.82 -6.42
N HIS A 497 -18.90 9.83 -5.84
CA HIS A 497 -19.13 8.42 -6.14
C HIS A 497 -20.12 7.81 -5.15
N TYR A 498 -21.01 6.95 -5.67
CA TYR A 498 -22.00 6.23 -4.89
C TYR A 498 -22.06 4.77 -5.35
N PRO A 499 -22.51 3.84 -4.49
CA PRO A 499 -22.75 2.46 -4.90
C PRO A 499 -23.67 2.41 -6.13
N ASP A 500 -23.30 1.60 -7.13
CA ASP A 500 -24.12 1.41 -8.33
C ASP A 500 -25.43 0.70 -7.95
N PRO A 501 -26.61 1.32 -8.14
CA PRO A 501 -27.88 0.71 -7.76
C PRO A 501 -28.17 -0.63 -8.44
N GLN A 502 -27.59 -0.90 -9.61
CA GLN A 502 -27.73 -2.22 -10.23
C GLN A 502 -26.86 -3.26 -9.52
N ASN A 503 -25.66 -2.88 -9.10
CA ASN A 503 -24.77 -3.76 -8.35
C ASN A 503 -25.31 -4.02 -6.93
N SER A 504 -25.91 -3.02 -6.28
CA SER A 504 -26.57 -3.15 -4.98
C SER A 504 -27.70 -4.19 -4.94
N LYS A 505 -28.33 -4.51 -6.09
CA LYS A 505 -29.37 -5.55 -6.14
C LYS A 505 -28.82 -6.95 -5.85
N TYR A 506 -27.58 -7.20 -6.23
CA TYR A 506 -26.92 -8.49 -6.13
C TYR A 506 -25.88 -8.53 -4.99
N PHE A 507 -25.28 -7.38 -4.66
CA PHE A 507 -24.24 -7.25 -3.64
C PHE A 507 -24.56 -6.11 -2.63
N PRO A 508 -25.71 -6.17 -1.94
CA PRO A 508 -26.15 -5.07 -1.08
C PRO A 508 -25.17 -4.82 0.07
N GLY A 509 -24.66 -3.59 0.15
CA GLY A 509 -23.72 -3.16 1.21
C GLY A 509 -22.26 -3.54 0.99
N GLU A 510 -21.97 -4.36 -0.02
CA GLU A 510 -20.63 -4.75 -0.44
C GLU A 510 -20.47 -4.50 -1.94
N GLU A 511 -20.91 -3.35 -2.42
CA GLU A 511 -20.83 -3.05 -3.84
C GLU A 511 -19.36 -2.96 -4.29
N PHE A 512 -19.07 -3.51 -5.47
CA PHE A 512 -17.77 -3.39 -6.16
C PHE A 512 -17.85 -2.52 -7.41
N ARG A 513 -18.99 -1.86 -7.60
CA ARG A 513 -19.24 -0.93 -8.69
C ARG A 513 -19.79 0.37 -8.14
N SER A 514 -19.34 1.46 -8.73
CA SER A 514 -19.84 2.79 -8.40
C SER A 514 -20.41 3.52 -9.62
N ILE A 515 -21.27 4.49 -9.33
CA ILE A 515 -21.67 5.55 -10.26
C ILE A 515 -21.08 6.87 -9.77
N ALA A 516 -20.79 7.77 -10.70
CA ALA A 516 -20.37 9.14 -10.39
C ALA A 516 -21.53 10.11 -10.67
N LYS A 517 -21.79 11.00 -9.71
CA LYS A 517 -22.70 12.14 -9.87
C LYS A 517 -21.85 13.40 -9.99
N TYR A 518 -22.10 14.16 -11.05
CA TYR A 518 -21.33 15.34 -11.39
C TYR A 518 -22.17 16.61 -11.24
N LEU A 519 -21.61 17.60 -10.56
CA LEU A 519 -22.10 18.98 -10.61
C LEU A 519 -21.07 19.84 -11.35
N ARG A 520 -21.34 20.06 -12.66
CA ARG A 520 -20.40 20.74 -13.55
C ARG A 520 -20.17 22.18 -13.11
N ILE A 521 -18.90 22.56 -13.00
CA ILE A 521 -18.48 23.92 -12.67
C ILE A 521 -17.71 24.54 -13.83
N LYS A 522 -17.65 25.88 -13.84
CA LYS A 522 -16.67 26.60 -14.67
C LYS A 522 -15.37 26.74 -13.86
N PRO A 523 -14.20 26.68 -14.50
CA PRO A 523 -12.94 26.90 -13.81
C PRO A 523 -12.95 28.15 -12.95
N TYR A 524 -12.46 28.02 -11.72
CA TYR A 524 -12.59 29.05 -10.71
C TYR A 524 -11.40 29.03 -9.74
N PRO A 525 -10.78 30.18 -9.43
CA PRO A 525 -9.71 30.26 -8.44
C PRO A 525 -10.23 30.15 -7.01
N VAL A 526 -9.63 29.27 -6.21
CA VAL A 526 -9.90 29.09 -4.78
C VAL A 526 -8.66 29.44 -3.97
#